data_AF-A0A9D1ZEW8-F1
#
_entry.id   AF-A0A9D1ZEW8-F1
#
_cell.length_a   1.000
_cell.length_b   1.000
_cell.length_c   1.000
_cell.angle_alpha   90.00
_cell.angle_beta   90.00
_cell.angle_gamma   90.00
#
_symmetry.space_group_name_H-M   'P 1'
#
loop_
_entity.id
_entity.type
_entity.pdbx_description
1 polymer ?
#
loop_
_entity_poly.entity_id
_entity_poly.type
_entity_poly.pdbx_seq_one_letter_code
_entity_poly.pdbx_strand_id
1 'polypeptide(L)'
;MNPERRQLSVINLPESTPPETRLPVVPETIVVHLGAPNQPAENVEIPFSDYIKNVASSEIYPTWPEEALRANIYAQISFALNRIYTEWYRSRGYDFDITSSTQFDQAFVKDRDVFENVSDIVDEIFNDYLCRPDQANPLFAQFCSGTTVTCDGLSQWGSVDLANQGLDALEILRTYYGDDLELVEDAPIENLTESYPGVPLELGDSNNDVYVIQQSLNRIRRNFPAIPRIPLEDGVFDPATQEAVRVFQQVFNMPVTGVVDKATWYRIKEIYTSVKKLADLYSEGIRLDEAELLYPGQLTVGDTGLPVTTIQYYLNAFAYFNPYIPAVPIDGIYSSDTAAAVEVFQRQYGLDPTGITDRETWYKMQEVYRGILSVVDTEFGDLKPAIYPGYLLSQGLENQDVENLQRYLTYISRYLPEIPLTEVTGYFGTKTEEAVRAFQELYGIPATGRVGALTWNTITFVYRRLLSEQNNTGES
;
A
#
# COMPACT_ATOMS: atom_id res chain seq x y z
N MET A 1 -32.58 19.07 21.79
CA MET A 1 -32.96 18.09 20.75
C MET A 1 -31.66 17.70 20.08
N ASN A 2 -31.21 16.47 20.35
CA ASN A 2 -29.89 15.96 20.03
C ASN A 2 -29.88 15.44 18.58
N PRO A 3 -29.16 16.07 17.63
CA PRO A 3 -28.95 15.46 16.32
C PRO A 3 -27.86 14.39 16.46
N GLU A 4 -28.12 13.25 15.83
CA GLU A 4 -27.34 12.02 15.80
C GLU A 4 -25.81 12.25 15.83
N ARG A 5 -25.17 11.81 16.92
CA ARG A 5 -23.72 11.56 16.94
C ARG A 5 -23.43 10.51 15.87
N ARG A 6 -22.81 10.92 14.75
CA ARG A 6 -22.18 9.97 13.82
C ARG A 6 -21.23 9.08 14.64
N GLN A 7 -21.41 7.76 14.54
CA GLN A 7 -20.44 6.81 15.09
C GLN A 7 -19.05 7.15 14.54
N LEU A 8 -18.10 7.28 15.47
CA LEU A 8 -16.69 7.58 15.22
C LEU A 8 -16.08 6.42 14.40
N SER A 9 -15.44 6.73 13.27
CA SER A 9 -14.67 5.76 12.49
C SER A 9 -13.30 5.57 13.12
N VAL A 10 -13.24 4.61 14.04
CA VAL A 10 -12.01 4.02 14.55
C VAL A 10 -11.64 2.86 13.64
N ILE A 11 -10.42 2.84 13.12
CA ILE A 11 -9.94 1.76 12.26
C ILE A 11 -8.92 0.97 13.06
N ASN A 12 -9.35 -0.17 13.61
CA ASN A 12 -8.39 -1.23 13.84
C ASN A 12 -7.88 -1.64 12.46
N LEU A 13 -6.56 -1.77 12.28
CA LEU A 13 -6.03 -2.38 11.06
C LEU A 13 -6.86 -3.64 10.79
N PRO A 14 -7.59 -3.72 9.67
CA PRO A 14 -8.66 -4.69 9.55
C PRO A 14 -8.09 -6.11 9.70
N GLU A 15 -8.79 -7.00 10.41
CA GLU A 15 -8.53 -8.45 10.32
C GLU A 15 -8.58 -8.94 8.85
N SER A 16 -9.20 -8.15 7.96
CA SER A 16 -9.27 -8.35 6.51
C SER A 16 -8.24 -7.55 5.69
N THR A 17 -7.18 -7.02 6.31
CA THR A 17 -6.02 -6.56 5.55
C THR A 17 -5.50 -7.73 4.71
N PRO A 18 -5.30 -7.59 3.38
CA PRO A 18 -4.61 -8.63 2.62
C PRO A 18 -3.28 -8.94 3.32
N PRO A 19 -2.95 -10.22 3.56
CA PRO A 19 -1.83 -10.64 4.41
C PRO A 19 -0.46 -10.03 4.04
N GLU A 20 -0.32 -9.41 2.86
CA GLU A 20 0.92 -8.77 2.41
C GLU A 20 0.73 -7.33 1.91
N THR A 21 0.47 -6.44 2.86
CA THR A 21 0.52 -4.99 2.67
C THR A 21 1.71 -4.44 3.47
N ARG A 22 2.58 -3.61 2.87
CA ARG A 22 3.65 -2.89 3.61
C ARG A 22 3.02 -1.75 4.43
N LEU A 23 2.31 -2.12 5.49
CA LEU A 23 1.71 -1.19 6.43
C LEU A 23 2.75 -0.55 7.35
N PRO A 24 2.48 0.64 7.89
CA PRO A 24 3.30 1.20 8.96
C PRO A 24 3.26 0.31 10.20
N VAL A 25 4.44 0.11 10.77
CA VAL A 25 4.64 -0.54 12.06
C VAL A 25 5.13 0.51 13.05
N VAL A 26 4.86 0.28 14.34
CA VAL A 26 5.42 1.09 15.42
C VAL A 26 6.78 0.48 15.77
N PRO A 27 7.87 1.26 15.78
CA PRO A 27 9.17 0.66 16.04
C PRO A 27 9.38 0.36 17.52
N GLU A 28 10.14 -0.69 17.82
CA GLU A 28 10.59 -0.93 19.21
C GLU A 28 11.45 0.24 19.72
N THR A 29 12.37 0.74 18.88
CA THR A 29 13.29 1.85 19.19
C THR A 29 13.31 2.92 18.11
N ILE A 30 13.74 4.13 18.49
CA ILE A 30 13.98 5.26 17.59
C ILE A 30 15.36 5.87 17.88
N VAL A 31 16.09 6.24 16.82
CA VAL A 31 17.39 6.92 16.92
C VAL A 31 17.21 8.43 16.77
N VAL A 32 17.41 9.17 17.87
CA VAL A 32 17.28 10.63 17.95
C VAL A 32 18.65 11.29 17.84
N HIS A 33 18.80 12.20 16.88
CA HIS A 33 19.99 13.05 16.75
C HIS A 33 19.85 14.34 17.54
N LEU A 34 20.75 14.59 18.50
CA LEU A 34 20.67 15.70 19.46
C LEU A 34 21.10 17.08 18.92
N GLY A 35 20.84 17.35 17.64
CA GLY A 35 21.25 18.57 16.96
C GLY A 35 20.49 18.80 15.65
N ALA A 36 20.86 19.84 14.90
CA ALA A 36 20.37 20.00 13.53
C ALA A 36 20.99 18.91 12.62
N PRO A 37 20.33 18.49 11.52
CA PRO A 37 20.74 17.30 10.76
C PRO A 37 22.21 17.28 10.31
N ASN A 38 22.78 18.45 9.96
CA ASN A 38 24.15 18.59 9.48
C ASN A 38 25.16 18.99 10.57
N GLN A 39 24.76 19.01 11.84
CA GLN A 39 25.62 19.38 12.96
C GLN A 39 26.18 18.13 13.65
N PRO A 40 27.44 18.14 14.10
CA PRO A 40 27.94 17.08 14.96
C PRO A 40 27.17 17.06 16.28
N ALA A 41 26.42 15.98 16.52
CA ALA A 41 25.70 15.74 17.77
C ALA A 41 25.64 14.24 18.06
N GLU A 42 25.29 13.88 19.29
CA GLU A 42 25.09 12.49 19.69
C GLU A 42 23.81 11.92 19.05
N ASN A 43 23.86 10.67 18.62
CA ASN A 43 22.67 9.87 18.28
C ASN A 43 22.32 9.00 19.50
N VAL A 44 21.08 9.07 19.96
CA VAL A 44 20.58 8.30 21.10
C VAL A 44 19.48 7.36 20.63
N GLU A 45 19.68 6.06 20.84
CA GLU A 45 18.66 5.05 20.60
C GLU A 45 17.87 4.81 21.90
N ILE A 46 16.54 4.94 21.83
CA ILE A 46 15.62 4.76 22.97
C ILE A 46 14.34 4.05 22.53
N PRO A 47 13.58 3.44 23.46
CA PRO A 47 12.26 2.93 23.15
C PRO A 47 11.36 4.00 22.54
N PHE A 48 10.56 3.65 21.54
CA PHE A 48 9.69 4.62 20.87
C PHE A 48 8.68 5.27 21.83
N SER A 49 8.11 4.50 22.76
CA SER A 49 7.23 5.04 23.80
C SER A 49 7.95 6.04 24.71
N ASP A 50 9.19 5.77 25.11
CA ASP A 50 10.00 6.70 25.92
C ASP A 50 10.33 7.99 25.17
N TYR A 51 10.57 7.90 23.85
CA TYR A 51 10.70 9.08 23.00
C TYR A 51 9.44 9.95 23.04
N ILE A 52 8.26 9.35 22.86
CA ILE A 52 7.00 10.09 22.87
C ILE A 52 6.71 10.69 24.26
N LYS A 53 6.98 9.97 25.37
CA LYS A 53 6.87 10.53 26.73
C LYS A 53 7.75 11.76 26.93
N ASN A 54 8.97 11.70 26.39
CA ASN A 54 9.93 12.81 26.43
C ASN A 54 9.42 14.02 25.63
N VAL A 55 8.98 13.79 24.39
CA VAL A 55 8.44 14.84 23.51
C VAL A 55 7.21 15.47 24.12
N ALA A 56 6.23 14.68 24.55
CA ALA A 56 5.01 15.17 25.17
C ALA A 56 5.34 16.02 26.41
N SER A 57 6.25 15.56 27.27
CA SER A 57 6.67 16.34 28.43
C SER A 57 7.44 17.63 28.05
N SER A 58 7.99 17.71 26.84
CA SER A 58 8.76 18.86 26.30
C SER A 58 7.90 19.88 25.57
N GLU A 59 6.81 19.43 24.98
CA GLU A 59 5.99 20.24 24.08
C GLU A 59 4.70 20.75 24.75
N ILE A 60 4.17 20.02 25.73
CA ILE A 60 2.86 20.34 26.34
C ILE A 60 2.89 20.35 27.87
N TYR A 61 1.91 21.02 28.49
CA TYR A 61 1.83 21.12 29.94
C TYR A 61 0.98 19.98 30.51
N PRO A 62 1.45 19.26 31.56
CA PRO A 62 0.74 18.13 32.13
C PRO A 62 -0.60 18.52 32.79
N THR A 63 -0.82 19.80 33.08
CA THR A 63 -2.06 20.29 33.72
C THR A 63 -3.18 20.59 32.73
N TRP A 64 -2.96 20.38 31.44
CA TRP A 64 -3.99 20.58 30.41
C TRP A 64 -5.11 19.52 30.52
N PRO A 65 -6.31 19.82 30.00
CA PRO A 65 -7.39 18.83 29.90
C PRO A 65 -6.90 17.56 29.19
N GLU A 66 -7.36 16.39 29.63
CA GLU A 66 -6.91 15.10 29.11
C GLU A 66 -7.11 14.97 27.59
N GLU A 67 -8.26 15.41 27.06
CA GLU A 67 -8.53 15.37 25.61
C GLU A 67 -7.56 16.25 24.80
N ALA A 68 -7.10 17.37 25.36
CA ALA A 68 -6.05 18.18 24.76
C ALA A 68 -4.70 17.45 24.80
N LEU A 69 -4.36 16.78 25.91
CA LEU A 69 -3.14 15.97 26.00
C LEU A 69 -3.15 14.86 24.95
N ARG A 70 -4.22 14.07 24.87
CA ARG A 70 -4.39 12.99 23.88
C ARG A 70 -4.28 13.50 22.44
N ALA A 71 -4.96 14.60 22.09
CA ALA A 71 -4.88 15.18 20.76
C ALA A 71 -3.42 15.56 20.38
N ASN A 72 -2.68 16.19 21.30
CA ASN A 72 -1.28 16.53 21.04
C ASN A 72 -0.38 15.29 20.93
N ILE A 73 -0.59 14.27 21.77
CA ILE A 73 0.19 13.04 21.78
C ILE A 73 -0.04 12.25 20.48
N TYR A 74 -1.28 12.11 19.99
CA TYR A 74 -1.55 11.49 18.68
C TYR A 74 -0.84 12.21 17.53
N ALA A 75 -0.83 13.54 17.52
CA ALA A 75 -0.10 14.32 16.51
C ALA A 75 1.43 14.07 16.60
N GLN A 76 1.96 13.98 17.82
CA GLN A 76 3.39 13.69 18.04
C GLN A 76 3.78 12.28 17.56
N ILE A 77 2.98 11.26 17.88
CA ILE A 77 3.19 9.88 17.43
C ILE A 77 3.14 9.81 15.91
N SER A 78 2.07 10.33 15.31
CA SER A 78 1.87 10.28 13.86
C SER A 78 2.99 10.98 13.09
N PHE A 79 3.45 12.15 13.57
CA PHE A 79 4.61 12.86 13.00
C PHE A 79 5.88 12.01 13.06
N ALA A 80 6.19 11.40 14.21
CA ALA A 80 7.40 10.61 14.38
C ALA A 80 7.36 9.35 13.50
N LEU A 81 6.23 8.65 13.47
CA LEU A 81 6.03 7.50 12.59
C LEU A 81 6.11 7.89 11.11
N ASN A 82 5.63 9.07 10.71
CA ASN A 82 5.80 9.55 9.34
C ASN A 82 7.30 9.72 8.97
N ARG A 83 8.13 10.26 9.87
CA ARG A 83 9.59 10.37 9.65
C ARG A 83 10.24 9.00 9.45
N ILE A 84 9.85 8.04 10.27
CA ILE A 84 10.35 6.67 10.23
C ILE A 84 9.89 5.95 8.96
N TYR A 85 8.59 5.95 8.67
CA TYR A 85 7.99 5.26 7.53
C TYR A 85 8.53 5.77 6.18
N THR A 86 8.67 7.09 6.06
CA THR A 86 9.25 7.71 4.87
C THR A 86 10.78 7.57 4.81
N GLU A 87 11.42 7.01 5.84
CA GLU A 87 12.86 7.00 6.06
C GLU A 87 13.46 8.38 5.75
N TRP A 88 12.84 9.44 6.30
CA TRP A 88 13.11 10.81 5.88
C TRP A 88 14.60 11.17 5.98
N TYR A 89 15.24 10.86 7.10
CA TYR A 89 16.67 11.11 7.28
C TYR A 89 17.54 10.01 6.66
N ARG A 90 17.17 8.74 6.81
CA ARG A 90 17.94 7.62 6.23
C ARG A 90 18.07 7.68 4.71
N SER A 91 16.98 8.01 4.01
CA SER A 91 16.98 8.22 2.56
C SER A 91 17.88 9.38 2.09
N ARG A 92 18.21 10.30 3.00
CA ARG A 92 19.11 11.44 2.77
C ARG A 92 20.54 11.17 3.23
N GLY A 93 20.86 9.92 3.60
CA GLY A 93 22.21 9.49 3.98
C GLY A 93 22.57 9.70 5.44
N TYR A 94 21.61 10.05 6.30
CA TYR A 94 21.80 10.09 7.75
C TYR A 94 21.59 8.71 8.37
N ASP A 95 22.15 8.48 9.56
CA ASP A 95 22.06 7.21 10.30
C ASP A 95 21.05 7.24 11.46
N PHE A 96 20.30 8.34 11.59
CA PHE A 96 19.26 8.57 12.59
C PHE A 96 17.86 8.71 11.96
N ASP A 97 16.82 8.63 12.80
CA ASP A 97 15.42 8.63 12.38
C ASP A 97 14.73 9.98 12.54
N ILE A 98 15.17 10.79 13.53
CA ILE A 98 14.60 12.10 13.83
C ILE A 98 15.62 13.00 14.54
N THR A 99 15.45 14.32 14.48
CA THR A 99 16.28 15.27 15.26
C THR A 99 15.56 15.79 16.49
N SER A 100 16.31 16.27 17.48
CA SER A 100 15.77 17.00 18.63
C SER A 100 15.59 18.50 18.38
N SER A 101 15.82 18.96 17.14
CA SER A 101 15.82 20.38 16.78
C SER A 101 14.43 20.80 16.32
N THR A 102 13.77 21.67 17.10
CA THR A 102 12.41 22.18 16.82
C THR A 102 12.26 22.97 15.51
N GLN A 103 13.37 23.35 14.88
CA GLN A 103 13.36 23.88 13.51
C GLN A 103 12.93 22.83 12.47
N PHE A 104 13.20 21.55 12.73
CA PHE A 104 12.99 20.46 11.78
C PHE A 104 11.97 19.44 12.28
N ASP A 105 12.03 19.12 13.59
CA ASP A 105 11.26 18.06 14.22
C ASP A 105 10.74 18.50 15.60
N GLN A 106 10.61 17.56 16.54
CA GLN A 106 9.98 17.73 17.85
C GLN A 106 11.02 18.03 18.93
N ALA A 107 10.62 18.74 19.98
CA ALA A 107 11.49 18.98 21.13
C ALA A 107 11.75 17.67 21.88
N PHE A 108 13.01 17.27 21.92
CA PHE A 108 13.49 16.17 22.74
C PHE A 108 14.65 16.64 23.61
N VAL A 109 14.64 16.27 24.90
CA VAL A 109 15.70 16.63 25.83
C VAL A 109 16.22 15.37 26.50
N LYS A 110 17.49 15.04 26.27
CA LYS A 110 18.13 13.87 26.91
C LYS A 110 18.06 13.98 28.43
N ASP A 111 17.76 12.87 29.10
CA ASP A 111 17.75 12.73 30.56
C ASP A 111 16.77 13.65 31.32
N ARG A 112 15.72 14.16 30.65
CA ARG A 112 14.68 14.95 31.32
C ARG A 112 13.73 14.10 32.16
N ASP A 113 13.09 14.75 33.12
CA ASP A 113 11.94 14.17 33.83
C ASP A 113 10.69 14.17 32.94
N VAL A 114 9.89 13.11 33.07
CA VAL A 114 8.58 12.94 32.42
C VAL A 114 7.46 13.04 33.45
N PHE A 115 6.28 13.49 33.04
CA PHE A 115 5.13 13.59 33.93
C PHE A 115 4.33 12.30 33.93
N GLU A 116 3.91 11.83 35.11
CA GLU A 116 3.19 10.56 35.29
C GLU A 116 1.90 10.52 34.46
N ASN A 117 1.06 11.55 34.56
CA ASN A 117 -0.20 11.60 33.81
C ASN A 117 -0.02 11.66 32.29
N VAL A 118 1.10 12.22 31.80
CA VAL A 118 1.44 12.19 30.37
C VAL A 118 1.94 10.80 30.00
N SER A 119 2.73 10.17 30.86
CA SER A 119 3.27 8.83 30.64
C SER A 119 2.17 7.78 30.55
N ASP A 120 1.18 7.85 31.43
CA ASP A 120 0.01 6.97 31.44
C ASP A 120 -0.77 7.05 30.12
N ILE A 121 -0.99 8.27 29.60
CA ILE A 121 -1.66 8.46 28.31
C ILE A 121 -0.81 7.88 27.18
N VAL A 122 0.49 8.14 27.16
CA VAL A 122 1.38 7.60 26.11
C VAL A 122 1.39 6.08 26.14
N ASP A 123 1.45 5.46 27.32
CA ASP A 123 1.44 3.99 27.44
C ASP A 123 0.13 3.37 26.92
N GLU A 124 -0.96 4.12 26.88
CA GLU A 124 -2.24 3.69 26.31
C GLU A 124 -2.27 3.78 24.78
N ILE A 125 -1.67 4.81 24.17
CA ILE A 125 -1.92 5.16 22.75
C ILE A 125 -0.66 5.19 21.85
N PHE A 126 0.52 4.82 22.36
CA PHE A 126 1.78 4.98 21.61
C PHE A 126 1.84 4.18 20.30
N ASN A 127 0.99 3.16 20.15
CA ASN A 127 0.85 2.34 18.97
C ASN A 127 -0.32 2.74 18.05
N ASP A 128 -0.90 3.92 18.28
CA ASP A 128 -1.96 4.48 17.45
C ASP A 128 -1.44 5.65 16.60
N TYR A 129 -1.96 5.82 15.39
CA TYR A 129 -1.54 6.91 14.52
C TYR A 129 -2.63 7.45 13.62
N LEU A 130 -2.47 8.73 13.25
CA LEU A 130 -3.40 9.41 12.36
C LEU A 130 -3.10 9.06 10.89
N CYS A 131 -4.13 8.82 10.10
CA CYS A 131 -4.04 8.64 8.66
C CYS A 131 -5.21 9.33 7.94
N ARG A 132 -5.23 9.23 6.61
CA ARG A 132 -6.33 9.66 5.77
C ARG A 132 -7.03 8.42 5.18
N PRO A 133 -8.29 8.54 4.76
CA PRO A 133 -9.01 7.43 4.16
C PRO A 133 -8.29 6.93 2.91
N ASP A 134 -8.24 5.62 2.77
CA ASP A 134 -7.55 4.91 1.69
C ASP A 134 -6.04 5.14 1.61
N GLN A 135 -5.41 5.73 2.64
CA GLN A 135 -3.96 5.93 2.71
C GLN A 135 -3.31 5.00 3.73
N ALA A 136 -2.18 4.39 3.34
CA ALA A 136 -1.40 3.53 4.21
C ALA A 136 -0.49 4.31 5.16
N ASN A 137 0.05 5.46 4.74
CA ASN A 137 1.09 6.16 5.51
C ASN A 137 0.54 6.92 6.73
N PRO A 138 1.34 7.05 7.81
CA PRO A 138 1.01 7.98 8.89
C PRO A 138 0.96 9.41 8.36
N LEU A 139 0.03 10.22 8.88
CA LEU A 139 -0.07 11.63 8.56
C LEU A 139 1.18 12.36 9.06
N PHE A 140 1.72 13.26 8.24
CA PHE A 140 2.68 14.23 8.76
C PHE A 140 1.91 15.28 9.58
N ALA A 141 1.56 14.93 10.81
CA ALA A 141 0.71 15.70 11.71
C ALA A 141 1.48 16.90 12.27
N GLN A 142 1.68 17.92 11.44
CA GLN A 142 2.33 19.16 11.83
C GLN A 142 1.58 19.81 13.00
N PHE A 143 2.30 20.34 13.98
CA PHE A 143 1.73 21.08 15.10
C PHE A 143 2.62 22.27 15.47
N CYS A 144 2.06 23.21 16.22
CA CYS A 144 2.76 24.38 16.71
C CYS A 144 2.06 24.93 17.96
N SER A 145 2.76 25.77 18.73
CA SER A 145 2.21 26.41 19.93
C SER A 145 0.84 27.04 19.72
N GLY A 146 0.65 27.75 18.60
CA GLY A 146 -0.59 28.47 18.29
C GLY A 146 -0.73 29.82 19.01
N THR A 147 0.10 30.11 20.01
CA THR A 147 0.17 31.45 20.66
C THR A 147 1.32 32.29 20.12
N THR A 148 2.49 31.68 19.96
CA THR A 148 3.72 32.34 19.50
C THR A 148 4.04 32.07 18.03
N VAL A 149 3.57 30.93 17.51
CA VAL A 149 3.78 30.46 16.14
C VAL A 149 2.46 29.84 15.66
N THR A 150 2.04 30.20 14.46
CA THR A 150 0.86 29.63 13.79
C THR A 150 1.31 28.75 12.62
N CYS A 151 0.63 27.65 12.41
CA CYS A 151 0.88 26.66 11.37
C CYS A 151 -0.47 26.13 10.86
N ASP A 152 -0.46 25.42 9.74
CA ASP A 152 -1.68 24.85 9.14
C ASP A 152 -2.19 23.61 9.89
N GLY A 153 -1.43 23.13 10.88
CA GLY A 153 -1.77 21.96 11.68
C GLY A 153 -2.30 22.28 13.08
N LEU A 154 -2.18 21.32 14.00
CA LEU A 154 -2.70 21.44 15.37
C LEU A 154 -2.09 22.63 16.11
N SER A 155 -2.96 23.51 16.61
CA SER A 155 -2.60 24.53 17.61
C SER A 155 -2.61 23.89 19.00
N GLN A 156 -1.44 23.77 19.63
CA GLN A 156 -1.30 23.17 20.95
C GLN A 156 -2.19 23.88 21.99
N TRP A 157 -2.16 25.22 22.05
CA TRP A 157 -3.05 25.98 22.94
C TRP A 157 -4.51 26.00 22.48
N GLY A 158 -4.76 26.00 21.17
CA GLY A 158 -6.12 25.95 20.66
C GLY A 158 -6.83 24.62 20.99
N SER A 159 -6.07 23.53 21.08
CA SER A 159 -6.59 22.23 21.53
C SER A 159 -7.15 22.30 22.96
N VAL A 160 -6.55 23.10 23.84
CA VAL A 160 -7.03 23.33 25.21
C VAL A 160 -8.38 24.04 25.22
N ASP A 161 -8.54 25.06 24.38
CA ASP A 161 -9.80 25.80 24.27
C ASP A 161 -10.93 24.91 23.77
N LEU A 162 -10.65 24.01 22.82
CA LEU A 162 -11.62 23.05 22.28
C LEU A 162 -11.96 21.94 23.30
N ALA A 163 -10.97 21.41 24.01
CA ALA A 163 -11.21 20.45 25.09
C ALA A 163 -12.08 21.04 26.21
N ASN A 164 -11.86 22.32 26.57
CA ASN A 164 -12.70 23.03 27.54
C ASN A 164 -14.13 23.27 27.04
N GLN A 165 -14.36 23.25 25.72
CA GLN A 165 -15.70 23.27 25.10
C GLN A 165 -16.36 21.89 25.10
N GLY A 166 -15.66 20.84 25.54
CA GLY A 166 -16.17 19.48 25.68
C GLY A 166 -15.98 18.60 24.45
N LEU A 167 -15.10 18.99 23.52
CA LEU A 167 -14.70 18.14 22.40
C LEU A 167 -13.74 17.05 22.88
N ASP A 168 -13.85 15.86 22.30
CA ASP A 168 -12.88 14.78 22.48
C ASP A 168 -11.62 14.97 21.61
N ALA A 169 -10.58 14.18 21.87
CA ALA A 169 -9.30 14.28 21.18
C ALA A 169 -9.42 14.17 19.65
N LEU A 170 -10.27 13.28 19.12
CA LEU A 170 -10.42 13.08 17.68
C LEU A 170 -11.24 14.22 17.04
N GLU A 171 -12.27 14.73 17.72
CA GLU A 171 -13.01 15.93 17.33
C GLU A 171 -12.10 17.17 17.27
N ILE A 172 -11.21 17.33 18.26
CA ILE A 172 -10.18 18.37 18.27
C ILE A 172 -9.27 18.21 17.04
N LEU A 173 -8.74 17.02 16.81
CA LEU A 173 -7.83 16.76 15.69
C LEU A 173 -8.49 16.99 14.33
N ARG A 174 -9.75 16.58 14.16
CA ARG A 174 -10.55 16.85 12.94
C ARG A 174 -10.79 18.33 12.71
N THR A 175 -10.87 19.14 13.77
CA THR A 175 -10.96 20.60 13.64
C THR A 175 -9.73 21.19 12.95
N TYR A 176 -8.54 20.62 13.16
CA TYR A 176 -7.29 21.11 12.58
C TYR A 176 -6.89 20.40 11.28
N TYR A 177 -7.09 19.09 11.21
CA TYR A 177 -6.64 18.28 10.09
C TYR A 177 -7.76 17.95 9.11
N GLY A 178 -9.02 18.21 9.41
CA GLY A 178 -10.17 17.94 8.54
C GLY A 178 -10.99 16.74 8.99
N ASP A 179 -12.27 16.74 8.60
CA ASP A 179 -13.27 15.75 9.06
C ASP A 179 -13.02 14.32 8.56
N ASP A 180 -12.22 14.17 7.50
CA ASP A 180 -11.80 12.91 6.91
C ASP A 180 -10.67 12.21 7.68
N LEU A 181 -10.14 12.83 8.75
CA LEU A 181 -9.10 12.21 9.58
C LEU A 181 -9.57 10.88 10.19
N GLU A 182 -8.73 9.86 10.06
CA GLU A 182 -8.92 8.54 10.65
C GLU A 182 -7.83 8.25 11.69
N LEU A 183 -8.20 7.45 12.69
CA LEU A 183 -7.29 6.93 13.70
C LEU A 183 -7.11 5.44 13.46
N VAL A 184 -5.85 5.05 13.23
CA VAL A 184 -5.43 3.65 13.22
C VAL A 184 -5.05 3.27 14.64
N GLU A 185 -5.72 2.26 15.18
CA GLU A 185 -5.46 1.73 16.51
C GLU A 185 -4.71 0.39 16.45
N ASP A 186 -3.94 0.13 17.51
CA ASP A 186 -3.27 -1.15 17.74
C ASP A 186 -2.31 -1.59 16.62
N ALA A 187 -1.52 -0.64 16.10
CA ALA A 187 -0.53 -0.97 15.08
C ALA A 187 0.53 -1.95 15.64
N PRO A 188 0.98 -2.93 14.83
CA PRO A 188 1.97 -3.92 15.25
C PRO A 188 3.29 -3.24 15.61
N ILE A 189 3.92 -3.75 16.68
CA ILE A 189 5.23 -3.31 17.15
C ILE A 189 6.29 -4.24 16.57
N GLU A 190 7.24 -3.67 15.82
CA GLU A 190 8.29 -4.43 15.14
C GLU A 190 9.65 -3.72 15.22
N ASN A 191 10.72 -4.47 14.98
CA ASN A 191 12.06 -3.90 14.85
C ASN A 191 12.22 -3.18 13.50
N LEU A 192 12.83 -2.00 13.51
CA LEU A 192 13.09 -1.26 12.27
C LEU A 192 14.11 -1.99 11.39
N THR A 193 13.64 -2.44 10.23
CA THR A 193 14.50 -2.88 9.14
C THR A 193 14.59 -1.81 8.06
N GLU A 194 15.81 -1.52 7.60
CA GLU A 194 16.04 -0.66 6.43
C GLU A 194 15.20 -1.14 5.23
N SER A 195 14.61 -0.22 4.46
CA SER A 195 13.77 -0.63 3.32
C SER A 195 14.56 -1.21 2.16
N TYR A 196 15.86 -0.91 2.07
CA TYR A 196 16.72 -1.48 1.05
C TYR A 196 16.89 -2.99 1.29
N PRO A 197 16.67 -3.86 0.28
CA PRO A 197 16.69 -5.31 0.46
C PRO A 197 18.07 -5.92 0.81
N GLY A 198 19.11 -5.10 0.97
CA GLY A 198 20.47 -5.54 1.29
C GLY A 198 21.29 -6.02 0.08
N VAL A 199 20.64 -6.23 -1.06
CA VAL A 199 21.26 -6.62 -2.34
C VAL A 199 20.82 -5.66 -3.46
N PRO A 200 21.69 -5.32 -4.43
CA PRO A 200 21.30 -4.47 -5.55
C PRO A 200 20.25 -5.14 -6.43
N LEU A 201 19.37 -4.34 -7.04
CA LEU A 201 18.41 -4.82 -8.03
C LEU A 201 18.91 -4.55 -9.45
N GLU A 202 18.95 -5.56 -10.29
CA GLU A 202 19.49 -5.49 -11.65
C GLU A 202 18.71 -6.34 -12.67
N LEU A 203 19.09 -6.26 -13.94
CA LEU A 203 18.40 -6.92 -15.04
C LEU A 203 18.25 -8.42 -14.79
N GLY A 204 17.02 -8.91 -14.80
CA GLY A 204 16.68 -10.31 -14.52
C GLY A 204 16.17 -10.56 -13.11
N ASP A 205 16.37 -9.62 -12.18
CA ASP A 205 15.77 -9.72 -10.86
C ASP A 205 14.26 -9.66 -10.95
N SER A 206 13.60 -10.45 -10.11
CA SER A 206 12.17 -10.34 -9.95
C SER A 206 11.80 -10.51 -8.48
N ASN A 207 11.13 -9.51 -7.91
CA ASN A 207 10.71 -9.44 -6.51
C ASN A 207 9.77 -8.23 -6.25
N ASN A 208 9.20 -8.16 -5.05
CA ASN A 208 8.38 -7.02 -4.60
C ASN A 208 9.18 -5.71 -4.55
N ASP A 209 10.49 -5.75 -4.32
CA ASP A 209 11.32 -4.53 -4.29
C ASP A 209 11.49 -3.95 -5.70
N VAL A 210 11.55 -4.80 -6.74
CA VAL A 210 11.44 -4.37 -8.14
C VAL A 210 10.06 -3.75 -8.43
N TYR A 211 8.99 -4.30 -7.89
CA TYR A 211 7.67 -3.71 -8.07
C TYR A 211 7.60 -2.31 -7.43
N VAL A 212 8.12 -2.17 -6.22
CA VAL A 212 8.18 -0.88 -5.50
C VAL A 212 8.95 0.17 -6.29
N ILE A 213 10.11 -0.16 -6.87
CA ILE A 213 10.87 0.84 -7.66
C ILE A 213 10.19 1.14 -8.99
N GLN A 214 9.50 0.20 -9.63
CA GLN A 214 8.74 0.46 -10.85
C GLN A 214 7.61 1.46 -10.61
N GLN A 215 6.79 1.24 -9.55
CA GLN A 215 5.75 2.18 -9.11
C GLN A 215 6.35 3.55 -8.80
N SER A 216 7.42 3.57 -8.01
CA SER A 216 8.11 4.80 -7.60
C SER A 216 8.60 5.58 -8.82
N LEU A 217 9.30 4.94 -9.76
CA LEU A 217 9.83 5.59 -10.96
C LEU A 217 8.72 6.11 -11.87
N ASN A 218 7.62 5.34 -12.06
CA ASN A 218 6.49 5.79 -12.87
C ASN A 218 5.75 6.98 -12.24
N ARG A 219 5.67 7.05 -10.90
CA ARG A 219 5.15 8.24 -10.20
C ARG A 219 6.10 9.42 -10.32
N ILE A 220 7.40 9.23 -10.07
CA ILE A 220 8.43 10.28 -10.17
C ILE A 220 8.44 10.90 -11.57
N ARG A 221 8.33 10.08 -12.61
CA ARG A 221 8.29 10.52 -14.02
C ARG A 221 7.24 11.60 -14.30
N ARG A 222 6.10 11.60 -13.59
CA ARG A 222 5.06 12.64 -13.78
C ARG A 222 5.61 14.05 -13.52
N ASN A 223 6.58 14.17 -12.61
CA ASN A 223 7.29 15.41 -12.31
C ASN A 223 8.65 15.51 -13.04
N PHE A 224 9.23 14.40 -13.48
CA PHE A 224 10.49 14.31 -14.22
C PHE A 224 10.32 13.56 -15.56
N PRO A 225 9.72 14.19 -16.59
CA PRO A 225 9.28 13.50 -17.81
C PRO A 225 10.39 12.90 -18.68
N ALA A 226 11.66 13.22 -18.39
CA ALA A 226 12.81 12.61 -19.06
C ALA A 226 12.91 11.12 -18.76
N ILE A 227 12.50 10.68 -17.55
CA ILE A 227 12.46 9.27 -17.18
C ILE A 227 11.43 8.58 -18.08
N PRO A 228 11.77 7.50 -18.81
CA PRO A 228 10.82 6.80 -19.66
C PRO A 228 9.75 6.10 -18.82
N ARG A 229 8.56 5.89 -19.41
CA ARG A 229 7.50 5.10 -18.78
C ARG A 229 7.91 3.63 -18.76
N ILE A 230 7.78 2.98 -17.60
CA ILE A 230 7.87 1.53 -17.48
C ILE A 230 6.48 0.97 -17.84
N PRO A 231 6.33 0.19 -18.93
CA PRO A 231 5.01 -0.19 -19.42
C PRO A 231 4.25 -1.16 -18.51
N LEU A 232 4.99 -2.03 -17.82
CA LEU A 232 4.49 -3.08 -16.95
C LEU A 232 5.13 -2.91 -15.56
N GLU A 233 4.30 -2.84 -14.52
CA GLU A 233 4.74 -2.79 -13.12
C GLU A 233 4.48 -4.16 -12.51
N ASP A 234 5.38 -5.08 -12.80
CA ASP A 234 5.23 -6.52 -12.64
C ASP A 234 6.19 -7.14 -11.64
N GLY A 235 7.07 -6.32 -11.08
CA GLY A 235 8.16 -6.77 -10.25
C GLY A 235 9.22 -7.55 -11.01
N VAL A 236 9.35 -7.39 -12.33
CA VAL A 236 10.42 -7.95 -13.17
C VAL A 236 11.33 -6.82 -13.64
N PHE A 237 12.61 -6.89 -13.32
CA PHE A 237 13.59 -5.88 -13.68
C PHE A 237 14.02 -6.15 -15.12
N ASP A 238 13.21 -5.69 -16.05
CA ASP A 238 13.37 -5.87 -17.49
C ASP A 238 14.21 -4.74 -18.13
N PRO A 239 14.49 -4.77 -19.45
CA PRO A 239 15.22 -3.70 -20.11
C PRO A 239 14.55 -2.32 -20.01
N ALA A 240 13.22 -2.25 -19.93
CA ALA A 240 12.50 -0.99 -19.76
C ALA A 240 12.72 -0.39 -18.36
N THR A 241 12.69 -1.23 -17.32
CA THR A 241 13.01 -0.89 -15.94
C THR A 241 14.47 -0.44 -15.83
N GLN A 242 15.39 -1.18 -16.44
CA GLN A 242 16.82 -0.81 -16.46
C GLN A 242 17.05 0.56 -17.13
N GLU A 243 16.39 0.83 -18.24
CA GLU A 243 16.50 2.12 -18.92
C GLU A 243 15.91 3.26 -18.08
N ALA A 244 14.76 3.05 -17.43
CA ALA A 244 14.20 4.01 -16.49
C ALA A 244 15.16 4.32 -15.33
N VAL A 245 15.84 3.31 -14.79
CA VAL A 245 16.86 3.48 -13.75
C VAL A 245 18.08 4.25 -14.27
N ARG A 246 18.58 3.95 -15.48
CA ARG A 246 19.70 4.71 -16.07
C ARG A 246 19.37 6.18 -16.24
N VAL A 247 18.19 6.48 -16.77
CA VAL A 247 17.76 7.88 -16.98
C VAL A 247 17.50 8.57 -15.64
N PHE A 248 16.92 7.88 -14.65
CA PHE A 248 16.81 8.40 -13.30
C PHE A 248 18.18 8.78 -12.72
N GLN A 249 19.15 7.86 -12.76
CA GLN A 249 20.52 8.10 -12.29
C GLN A 249 21.15 9.30 -13.00
N GLN A 250 20.95 9.43 -14.32
CA GLN A 250 21.42 10.57 -15.08
C GLN A 250 20.77 11.89 -14.63
N VAL A 251 19.44 11.92 -14.48
CA VAL A 251 18.68 13.10 -14.04
C VAL A 251 19.14 13.59 -12.66
N PHE A 252 19.49 12.67 -11.76
CA PHE A 252 19.89 12.98 -10.40
C PHE A 252 21.41 12.96 -10.17
N ASN A 253 22.22 13.03 -11.24
CA ASN A 253 23.69 13.09 -11.21
C ASN A 253 24.36 11.95 -10.41
N MET A 254 23.82 10.74 -10.54
CA MET A 254 24.36 9.51 -9.95
C MET A 254 25.21 8.75 -10.98
N PRO A 255 26.06 7.78 -10.55
CA PRO A 255 26.67 6.82 -11.46
C PRO A 255 25.59 6.09 -12.29
N VAL A 256 25.70 6.14 -13.62
CA VAL A 256 24.70 5.55 -14.54
C VAL A 256 25.03 4.08 -14.78
N THR A 257 24.67 3.22 -13.82
CA THR A 257 24.89 1.77 -13.87
C THR A 257 23.71 1.02 -14.48
N GLY A 258 22.49 1.56 -14.33
CA GLY A 258 21.25 0.82 -14.59
C GLY A 258 20.92 -0.22 -13.51
N VAL A 259 21.66 -0.21 -12.39
CA VAL A 259 21.47 -1.09 -11.23
C VAL A 259 20.98 -0.24 -10.07
N VAL A 260 19.99 -0.74 -9.33
CA VAL A 260 19.49 -0.09 -8.11
C VAL A 260 20.25 -0.64 -6.90
N ASP A 261 21.42 -0.06 -6.65
CA ASP A 261 22.18 -0.26 -5.42
C ASP A 261 21.58 0.51 -4.22
N LYS A 262 22.16 0.38 -3.02
CA LYS A 262 21.68 1.07 -1.81
C LYS A 262 21.51 2.58 -2.03
N ALA A 263 22.47 3.22 -2.70
CA ALA A 263 22.41 4.66 -2.98
C ALA A 263 21.27 5.01 -3.93
N THR A 264 21.10 4.26 -5.01
CA THR A 264 20.01 4.45 -5.99
C THR A 264 18.64 4.20 -5.38
N TRP A 265 18.49 3.15 -4.57
CA TRP A 265 17.26 2.83 -3.85
C TRP A 265 16.80 4.01 -2.99
N TYR A 266 17.68 4.49 -2.11
CA TYR A 266 17.36 5.58 -1.20
C TYR A 266 17.14 6.90 -1.92
N ARG A 267 17.85 7.14 -3.03
CA ARG A 267 17.59 8.32 -3.86
C ARG A 267 16.22 8.25 -4.53
N ILE A 268 15.80 7.09 -5.03
CA ILE A 268 14.44 6.90 -5.57
C ILE A 268 13.42 7.18 -4.46
N LYS A 269 13.59 6.60 -3.27
CA LYS A 269 12.70 6.80 -2.13
C LYS A 269 12.59 8.27 -1.71
N GLU A 270 13.72 8.97 -1.60
CA GLU A 270 13.77 10.39 -1.26
C GLU A 270 12.96 11.24 -2.26
N ILE A 271 13.21 11.06 -3.56
CA ILE A 271 12.54 11.81 -4.62
C ILE A 271 11.06 11.46 -4.67
N TYR A 272 10.70 10.17 -4.54
CA TYR A 272 9.33 9.70 -4.47
C TYR A 272 8.55 10.37 -3.33
N THR A 273 9.11 10.36 -2.11
CA THR A 273 8.56 11.05 -0.93
C THR A 273 8.38 12.54 -1.19
N SER A 274 9.33 13.20 -1.86
CA SER A 274 9.24 14.62 -2.20
C SER A 274 8.18 14.94 -3.25
N VAL A 275 8.03 14.13 -4.32
CA VAL A 275 7.02 14.42 -5.37
C VAL A 275 5.59 14.14 -4.91
N LYS A 276 5.41 13.23 -3.94
CA LYS A 276 4.11 12.96 -3.29
C LYS A 276 3.89 13.81 -2.04
N LYS A 277 4.89 14.56 -1.60
CA LYS A 277 4.86 15.41 -0.41
C LYS A 277 4.48 14.64 0.86
N LEU A 278 5.01 13.42 1.03
CA LEU A 278 4.60 12.55 2.15
C LEU A 278 5.00 13.09 3.53
N ALA A 279 5.93 14.04 3.59
CA ALA A 279 6.34 14.75 4.79
C ALA A 279 5.73 16.16 4.88
N ASP A 280 4.61 16.41 4.19
CA ASP A 280 3.80 17.63 4.28
C ASP A 280 2.37 17.30 4.70
N LEU A 281 1.67 18.27 5.30
CA LEU A 281 0.29 18.09 5.75
C LEU A 281 -0.70 17.81 4.60
N TYR A 282 -0.49 18.43 3.43
CA TYR A 282 -1.30 18.25 2.22
C TYR A 282 -0.71 17.22 1.25
N SER A 283 -0.24 16.11 1.80
CA SER A 283 0.33 14.97 1.08
C SER A 283 -0.64 14.36 0.07
N GLU A 284 -0.13 13.86 -1.06
CA GLU A 284 -0.89 12.98 -1.96
C GLU A 284 -1.23 11.65 -1.29
N GLY A 285 -0.40 11.22 -0.33
CA GLY A 285 -0.52 9.95 0.37
C GLY A 285 -0.07 8.75 -0.45
N ILE A 286 0.23 7.66 0.25
CA ILE A 286 0.42 6.33 -0.34
C ILE A 286 -0.92 5.63 -0.23
N ARG A 287 -1.50 5.28 -1.37
CA ARG A 287 -2.78 4.59 -1.37
C ARG A 287 -2.62 3.15 -0.88
N LEU A 288 -3.65 2.57 -0.29
CA LEU A 288 -3.59 1.17 0.16
C LEU A 288 -3.29 0.18 -0.99
N ASP A 289 -3.73 0.46 -2.23
CA ASP A 289 -3.38 -0.35 -3.42
C ASP A 289 -1.91 -0.23 -3.82
N GLU A 290 -1.28 0.91 -3.58
CA GLU A 290 0.16 1.11 -3.81
C GLU A 290 1.03 0.42 -2.75
N ALA A 291 0.47 0.14 -1.57
CA ALA A 291 1.13 -0.57 -0.47
C ALA A 291 0.97 -2.10 -0.54
N GLU A 292 0.06 -2.61 -1.37
CA GLU A 292 -0.14 -4.04 -1.60
C GLU A 292 1.00 -4.63 -2.45
N LEU A 293 1.52 -5.77 -2.02
CA LEU A 293 2.63 -6.44 -2.70
C LEU A 293 2.14 -7.38 -3.80
N LEU A 294 2.88 -7.47 -4.91
CA LEU A 294 2.57 -8.41 -6.00
C LEU A 294 2.76 -9.88 -5.60
N TYR A 295 3.69 -10.17 -4.68
CA TYR A 295 4.03 -11.51 -4.24
C TYR A 295 3.75 -11.73 -2.75
N PRO A 296 2.94 -12.77 -2.48
CA PRO A 296 2.58 -13.38 -1.21
C PRO A 296 3.55 -13.44 -0.03
N GLY A 297 4.82 -13.58 -0.38
CA GLY A 297 5.55 -14.67 0.27
C GLY A 297 5.17 -16.04 -0.29
N GLN A 298 5.83 -17.06 0.25
CA GLN A 298 5.83 -18.42 -0.26
C GLN A 298 4.47 -19.08 -0.07
N LEU A 299 3.87 -19.61 -1.14
CA LEU A 299 2.61 -20.35 -1.07
C LEU A 299 2.86 -21.86 -1.08
N THR A 300 2.29 -22.55 -0.10
CA THR A 300 2.44 -23.99 0.14
C THR A 300 1.12 -24.62 0.56
N VAL A 301 1.10 -25.95 0.70
CA VAL A 301 -0.10 -26.69 1.09
C VAL A 301 -0.69 -26.17 2.40
N GLY A 302 -1.98 -25.83 2.35
CA GLY A 302 -2.72 -25.28 3.48
C GLY A 302 -2.95 -23.77 3.38
N ASP A 303 -2.19 -23.07 2.56
CA ASP A 303 -2.42 -21.65 2.31
C ASP A 303 -3.74 -21.43 1.58
N THR A 304 -4.37 -20.29 1.81
CA THR A 304 -5.67 -19.96 1.23
C THR A 304 -5.73 -18.51 0.77
N GLY A 305 -6.68 -18.19 -0.11
CA GLY A 305 -7.02 -16.82 -0.47
C GLY A 305 -6.75 -16.46 -1.93
N LEU A 306 -6.77 -15.15 -2.20
CA LEU A 306 -6.62 -14.59 -3.54
C LEU A 306 -5.30 -14.97 -4.23
N PRO A 307 -4.15 -15.07 -3.54
CA PRO A 307 -2.91 -15.44 -4.20
C PRO A 307 -2.90 -16.89 -4.71
N VAL A 308 -3.42 -17.80 -3.89
CA VAL A 308 -3.63 -19.20 -4.26
C VAL A 308 -4.57 -19.29 -5.46
N THR A 309 -5.67 -18.54 -5.43
CA THR A 309 -6.61 -18.46 -6.56
C THR A 309 -5.92 -17.98 -7.84
N THR A 310 -4.99 -17.03 -7.72
CA THR A 310 -4.25 -16.47 -8.85
C THR A 310 -3.34 -17.51 -9.49
N ILE A 311 -2.58 -18.28 -8.71
CA ILE A 311 -1.74 -19.34 -9.26
C ILE A 311 -2.57 -20.49 -9.83
N GLN A 312 -3.71 -20.83 -9.22
CA GLN A 312 -4.62 -21.86 -9.74
C GLN A 312 -5.19 -21.42 -11.10
N TYR A 313 -5.49 -20.13 -11.24
CA TYR A 313 -5.88 -19.56 -12.52
C TYR A 313 -4.76 -19.68 -13.55
N TYR A 314 -3.53 -19.28 -13.20
CA TYR A 314 -2.37 -19.40 -14.07
C TYR A 314 -2.12 -20.84 -14.50
N LEU A 315 -2.10 -21.78 -13.56
CA LEU A 315 -1.97 -23.21 -13.82
C LEU A 315 -3.03 -23.71 -14.81
N ASN A 316 -4.28 -23.28 -14.67
CA ASN A 316 -5.36 -23.66 -15.57
C ASN A 316 -5.23 -23.04 -16.97
N ALA A 317 -4.76 -21.80 -17.05
CA ALA A 317 -4.41 -21.20 -18.32
C ALA A 317 -3.26 -21.97 -18.98
N PHE A 318 -2.23 -22.36 -18.22
CA PHE A 318 -1.14 -23.19 -18.74
C PHE A 318 -1.64 -24.55 -19.18
N ALA A 319 -2.49 -25.22 -18.40
CA ALA A 319 -3.06 -26.52 -18.70
C ALA A 319 -3.86 -26.51 -20.01
N TYR A 320 -4.52 -25.39 -20.34
CA TYR A 320 -5.24 -25.23 -21.60
C TYR A 320 -4.31 -25.30 -22.83
N PHE A 321 -3.13 -24.68 -22.75
CA PHE A 321 -2.16 -24.64 -23.86
C PHE A 321 -1.09 -25.74 -23.78
N ASN A 322 -0.89 -26.32 -22.61
CA ASN A 322 0.10 -27.34 -22.32
C ASN A 322 -0.55 -28.49 -21.51
N PRO A 323 -0.92 -29.61 -22.16
CA PRO A 323 -1.64 -30.70 -21.52
C PRO A 323 -0.82 -31.47 -20.47
N TYR A 324 0.49 -31.19 -20.35
CA TYR A 324 1.31 -31.79 -19.31
C TYR A 324 1.13 -31.13 -17.94
N ILE A 325 0.71 -29.86 -17.90
CA ILE A 325 0.41 -29.17 -16.65
C ILE A 325 -1.03 -29.54 -16.25
N PRO A 326 -1.26 -30.17 -15.10
CA PRO A 326 -2.61 -30.52 -14.66
C PRO A 326 -3.46 -29.27 -14.40
N ALA A 327 -4.71 -29.30 -14.84
CA ALA A 327 -5.71 -28.34 -14.39
C ALA A 327 -6.11 -28.64 -12.94
N VAL A 328 -6.36 -27.60 -12.16
CA VAL A 328 -6.71 -27.65 -10.73
C VAL A 328 -8.01 -26.88 -10.47
N PRO A 329 -8.75 -27.21 -9.40
CA PRO A 329 -9.85 -26.37 -8.95
C PRO A 329 -9.36 -24.94 -8.67
N ILE A 330 -10.17 -23.94 -9.01
CA ILE A 330 -9.93 -22.54 -8.63
C ILE A 330 -10.80 -22.24 -7.41
N ASP A 331 -10.41 -22.81 -6.28
CA ASP A 331 -11.14 -22.73 -4.99
C ASP A 331 -10.42 -21.84 -3.97
N GLY A 332 -9.24 -21.34 -4.31
CA GLY A 332 -8.42 -20.53 -3.42
C GLY A 332 -7.81 -21.31 -2.26
N ILE A 333 -7.73 -22.64 -2.34
CA ILE A 333 -7.08 -23.51 -1.35
C ILE A 333 -5.86 -24.18 -1.98
N TYR A 334 -4.68 -23.98 -1.40
CA TYR A 334 -3.45 -24.58 -1.92
C TYR A 334 -3.45 -26.05 -1.49
N SER A 335 -4.08 -26.89 -2.30
CA SER A 335 -4.22 -28.32 -2.05
C SER A 335 -2.97 -29.08 -2.49
N SER A 336 -2.92 -30.38 -2.18
CA SER A 336 -1.92 -31.29 -2.76
C SER A 336 -1.94 -31.30 -4.29
N ASP A 337 -3.12 -31.09 -4.90
CA ASP A 337 -3.27 -31.06 -6.36
C ASP A 337 -2.68 -29.78 -6.94
N THR A 338 -2.87 -28.65 -6.24
CA THR A 338 -2.19 -27.38 -6.57
C THR A 338 -0.68 -27.54 -6.46
N ALA A 339 -0.17 -28.10 -5.36
CA ALA A 339 1.26 -28.36 -5.19
C ALA A 339 1.85 -29.26 -6.29
N ALA A 340 1.15 -30.33 -6.66
CA ALA A 340 1.58 -31.22 -7.73
C ALA A 340 1.61 -30.52 -9.09
N ALA A 341 0.62 -29.67 -9.39
CA ALA A 341 0.61 -28.88 -10.63
C ALA A 341 1.74 -27.84 -10.66
N VAL A 342 2.05 -27.21 -9.52
CA VAL A 342 3.20 -26.31 -9.37
C VAL A 342 4.51 -27.07 -9.56
N GLU A 343 4.66 -28.26 -8.99
CA GLU A 343 5.85 -29.10 -9.15
C GLU A 343 6.08 -29.45 -10.63
N VAL A 344 5.01 -29.83 -11.35
CA VAL A 344 5.09 -30.12 -12.79
C VAL A 344 5.49 -28.87 -13.58
N PHE A 345 4.91 -27.71 -13.25
CA PHE A 345 5.29 -26.44 -13.84
C PHE A 345 6.78 -26.13 -13.60
N GLN A 346 7.25 -26.26 -12.35
CA GLN A 346 8.65 -26.04 -11.98
C GLN A 346 9.59 -26.93 -12.81
N ARG A 347 9.32 -28.24 -12.88
CA ARG A 347 10.10 -29.19 -13.70
C ARG A 347 10.14 -28.77 -15.17
N GLN A 348 9.00 -28.35 -15.72
CA GLN A 348 8.88 -27.96 -17.12
C GLN A 348 9.73 -26.73 -17.47
N TYR A 349 9.84 -25.78 -16.54
CA TYR A 349 10.55 -24.51 -16.74
C TYR A 349 11.93 -24.47 -16.06
N GLY A 350 12.45 -25.62 -15.60
CA GLY A 350 13.81 -25.74 -15.08
C GLY A 350 14.03 -25.13 -13.69
N LEU A 351 12.96 -25.02 -12.89
CA LEU A 351 13.01 -24.59 -11.49
C LEU A 351 13.14 -25.80 -10.55
N ASP A 352 13.50 -25.54 -9.29
CA ASP A 352 13.50 -26.57 -8.24
C ASP A 352 12.07 -27.10 -8.01
N PRO A 353 11.81 -28.41 -8.17
CA PRO A 353 10.48 -28.98 -8.15
C PRO A 353 10.01 -29.25 -6.72
N THR A 354 9.80 -28.18 -5.96
CA THR A 354 9.41 -28.23 -4.55
C THR A 354 7.90 -28.39 -4.36
N GLY A 355 7.10 -28.09 -5.39
CA GLY A 355 5.64 -28.00 -5.29
C GLY A 355 5.16 -26.80 -4.46
N ILE A 356 6.08 -25.90 -4.12
CA ILE A 356 5.83 -24.67 -3.38
C ILE A 356 5.97 -23.52 -4.37
N THR A 357 5.00 -22.60 -4.38
CA THR A 357 5.14 -21.35 -5.13
C THR A 357 5.96 -20.36 -4.33
N ASP A 358 7.28 -20.52 -4.42
CA ASP A 358 8.23 -19.52 -4.00
C ASP A 358 8.29 -18.34 -4.98
N ARG A 359 9.21 -17.42 -4.69
CA ARG A 359 9.39 -16.19 -5.45
C ARG A 359 9.72 -16.47 -6.93
N GLU A 360 10.69 -17.35 -7.19
CA GLU A 360 11.11 -17.67 -8.56
C GLU A 360 9.97 -18.34 -9.34
N THR A 361 9.23 -19.23 -8.67
CA THR A 361 8.10 -19.93 -9.26
C THR A 361 6.96 -18.97 -9.62
N TRP A 362 6.59 -18.07 -8.71
CA TRP A 362 5.55 -17.07 -8.95
C TRP A 362 5.85 -16.21 -10.19
N TYR A 363 7.09 -15.75 -10.33
CA TYR A 363 7.48 -14.91 -11.47
C TYR A 363 7.57 -15.68 -12.77
N LYS A 364 8.11 -16.91 -12.76
CA LYS A 364 8.09 -17.76 -13.95
C LYS A 364 6.65 -18.02 -14.41
N MET A 365 5.70 -18.22 -13.50
CA MET A 365 4.28 -18.34 -13.86
C MET A 365 3.77 -17.07 -14.55
N GLN A 366 4.00 -15.89 -13.98
CA GLN A 366 3.59 -14.64 -14.62
C GLN A 366 4.19 -14.43 -16.01
N GLU A 367 5.49 -14.72 -16.18
CA GLU A 367 6.19 -14.64 -17.46
C GLU A 367 5.51 -15.53 -18.52
N VAL A 368 5.31 -16.82 -18.19
CA VAL A 368 4.65 -17.79 -19.08
C VAL A 368 3.22 -17.34 -19.42
N TYR A 369 2.51 -16.83 -18.43
CA TYR A 369 1.14 -16.35 -18.59
C TYR A 369 1.03 -15.17 -19.55
N ARG A 370 1.95 -14.21 -19.47
CA ARG A 370 2.02 -13.09 -20.42
C ARG A 370 2.37 -13.55 -21.82
N GLY A 371 3.25 -14.54 -21.94
CA GLY A 371 3.52 -15.22 -23.20
C GLY A 371 2.22 -15.73 -23.83
N ILE A 372 1.38 -16.41 -23.06
CA ILE A 372 0.06 -16.86 -23.51
C ILE A 372 -0.83 -15.70 -23.94
N LEU A 373 -0.94 -14.63 -23.13
CA LEU A 373 -1.76 -13.47 -23.47
C LEU A 373 -1.33 -12.85 -24.82
N SER A 374 -0.03 -12.74 -25.07
CA SER A 374 0.49 -12.19 -26.33
C SER A 374 0.11 -13.03 -27.56
N VAL A 375 0.10 -14.37 -27.41
CA VAL A 375 -0.34 -15.30 -28.47
C VAL A 375 -1.84 -15.20 -28.66
N VAL A 376 -2.62 -15.19 -27.56
CA VAL A 376 -4.08 -15.10 -27.61
C VAL A 376 -4.54 -13.81 -28.30
N ASP A 377 -3.89 -12.69 -27.98
CA ASP A 377 -4.19 -11.39 -28.61
C ASP A 377 -3.89 -11.37 -30.10
N THR A 378 -2.84 -12.09 -30.53
CA THR A 378 -2.42 -12.13 -31.94
C THR A 378 -3.26 -13.10 -32.77
N GLU A 379 -3.70 -14.22 -32.18
CA GLU A 379 -4.31 -15.34 -32.94
C GLU A 379 -5.85 -15.37 -32.90
N PHE A 380 -6.51 -14.81 -31.87
CA PHE A 380 -7.95 -15.04 -31.66
C PHE A 380 -8.86 -13.83 -31.97
N GLY A 381 -8.32 -12.63 -32.20
CA GLY A 381 -9.11 -11.45 -32.58
C GLY A 381 -10.36 -11.24 -31.71
N ASP A 382 -11.55 -11.13 -32.33
CA ASP A 382 -12.84 -10.93 -31.64
C ASP A 382 -13.35 -12.16 -30.85
N LEU A 383 -12.73 -13.34 -31.01
CA LEU A 383 -13.04 -14.56 -30.27
C LEU A 383 -12.14 -14.73 -29.03
N LYS A 384 -11.59 -13.63 -28.50
CA LYS A 384 -10.70 -13.63 -27.34
C LYS A 384 -11.38 -14.33 -26.14
N PRO A 385 -10.84 -15.44 -25.62
CA PRO A 385 -11.29 -15.98 -24.36
C PRO A 385 -11.10 -14.90 -23.28
N ALA A 386 -12.11 -14.71 -22.42
CA ALA A 386 -12.08 -13.71 -21.34
C ALA A 386 -11.08 -14.10 -20.23
N ILE A 387 -9.80 -14.07 -20.58
CA ILE A 387 -8.68 -14.42 -19.74
C ILE A 387 -8.35 -13.23 -18.83
N TYR A 388 -8.10 -13.51 -17.55
CA TYR A 388 -7.68 -12.49 -16.59
C TYR A 388 -6.38 -11.84 -17.08
N PRO A 389 -6.19 -10.52 -17.08
CA PRO A 389 -4.99 -9.95 -17.69
C PRO A 389 -3.70 -10.19 -16.88
N GLY A 390 -3.79 -10.82 -15.70
CA GLY A 390 -2.64 -11.24 -14.92
C GLY A 390 -2.05 -10.16 -14.02
N TYR A 391 -2.78 -9.07 -13.83
CA TYR A 391 -2.47 -7.99 -12.88
C TYR A 391 -3.78 -7.44 -12.30
N LEU A 392 -3.72 -6.78 -11.14
CA LEU A 392 -4.89 -6.26 -10.45
C LEU A 392 -5.52 -5.09 -11.23
N LEU A 393 -6.82 -5.11 -11.47
CA LEU A 393 -7.53 -3.93 -11.96
C LEU A 393 -8.11 -3.17 -10.78
N SER A 394 -7.72 -1.91 -10.62
CA SER A 394 -8.16 -1.02 -9.57
C SER A 394 -8.36 0.40 -10.10
N GLN A 395 -8.86 1.27 -9.24
CA GLN A 395 -9.16 2.66 -9.56
C GLN A 395 -7.94 3.40 -10.15
N GLY A 396 -8.15 4.17 -11.21
CA GLY A 396 -7.11 4.94 -11.88
C GLY A 396 -6.43 4.21 -13.05
N LEU A 397 -6.65 2.91 -13.21
CA LEU A 397 -6.17 2.15 -14.37
C LEU A 397 -6.99 2.53 -15.62
N GLU A 398 -6.32 2.75 -16.74
CA GLU A 398 -6.97 3.06 -18.04
C GLU A 398 -6.40 2.19 -19.15
N ASN A 399 -7.17 1.20 -19.62
CA ASN A 399 -6.78 0.31 -20.73
C ASN A 399 -7.96 -0.54 -21.26
N GLN A 400 -7.66 -1.40 -22.23
CA GLN A 400 -8.64 -2.30 -22.86
C GLN A 400 -9.21 -3.36 -21.90
N ASP A 401 -8.46 -3.79 -20.89
CA ASP A 401 -8.92 -4.80 -19.93
C ASP A 401 -9.98 -4.24 -18.98
N VAL A 402 -9.82 -2.97 -18.58
CA VAL A 402 -10.85 -2.21 -17.86
C VAL A 402 -12.10 -2.04 -18.72
N GLU A 403 -11.93 -1.74 -20.01
CA GLU A 403 -13.06 -1.65 -20.94
C GLU A 403 -13.82 -2.98 -21.03
N ASN A 404 -13.10 -4.11 -21.12
CA ASN A 404 -13.69 -5.45 -21.14
C ASN A 404 -14.42 -5.78 -19.83
N LEU A 405 -13.82 -5.47 -18.69
CA LEU A 405 -14.44 -5.61 -17.38
C LEU A 405 -15.76 -4.83 -17.32
N GLN A 406 -15.75 -3.56 -17.73
CA GLN A 406 -16.95 -2.72 -17.76
C GLN A 406 -18.01 -3.32 -18.68
N ARG A 407 -17.64 -3.82 -19.87
CA ARG A 407 -18.59 -4.51 -20.78
C ARG A 407 -19.27 -5.71 -20.11
N TYR A 408 -18.52 -6.51 -19.35
CA TYR A 408 -19.06 -7.67 -18.63
C TYR A 408 -20.02 -7.21 -17.52
N LEU A 409 -19.59 -6.29 -16.66
CA LEU A 409 -20.40 -5.77 -15.56
C LEU A 409 -21.67 -5.08 -16.06
N THR A 410 -21.58 -4.23 -17.08
CA THR A 410 -22.72 -3.56 -17.72
C THR A 410 -23.71 -4.56 -18.32
N TYR A 411 -23.26 -5.72 -18.79
CA TYR A 411 -24.16 -6.76 -19.26
C TYR A 411 -24.84 -7.49 -18.10
N ILE A 412 -24.08 -7.86 -17.08
CA ILE A 412 -24.59 -8.54 -15.87
C ILE A 412 -25.62 -7.66 -15.15
N SER A 413 -25.37 -6.35 -15.02
CA SER A 413 -26.24 -5.40 -14.31
C SER A 413 -27.65 -5.27 -14.93
N ARG A 414 -27.84 -5.70 -16.18
CA ARG A 414 -29.18 -5.76 -16.81
C ARG A 414 -30.06 -6.86 -16.21
N TYR A 415 -29.46 -7.86 -15.59
CA TYR A 415 -30.14 -9.01 -14.98
C TYR A 415 -30.03 -8.99 -13.45
N LEU A 416 -29.02 -8.32 -12.90
CA LEU A 416 -28.76 -8.17 -11.47
C LEU A 416 -28.73 -6.67 -11.11
N PRO A 417 -29.88 -6.05 -10.79
CA PRO A 417 -30.01 -4.61 -10.58
C PRO A 417 -29.29 -4.09 -9.32
N GLU A 418 -28.86 -4.98 -8.43
CA GLU A 418 -28.02 -4.68 -7.27
C GLU A 418 -26.63 -4.17 -7.67
N ILE A 419 -26.18 -4.48 -8.89
CA ILE A 419 -24.91 -4.01 -9.44
C ILE A 419 -25.16 -2.69 -10.20
N PRO A 420 -24.57 -1.56 -9.77
CA PRO A 420 -24.67 -0.29 -10.48
C PRO A 420 -24.25 -0.40 -11.95
N LEU A 421 -24.96 0.32 -12.82
CA LEU A 421 -24.63 0.37 -14.24
C LEU A 421 -23.30 1.12 -14.45
N THR A 422 -22.34 0.45 -15.07
CA THR A 422 -21.06 1.05 -15.46
C THR A 422 -21.11 1.62 -16.88
N GLU A 423 -20.56 2.80 -17.08
CA GLU A 423 -20.21 3.31 -18.42
C GLU A 423 -18.94 2.58 -18.90
N VAL A 424 -18.89 2.24 -20.19
CA VAL A 424 -17.73 1.59 -20.81
C VAL A 424 -16.81 2.68 -21.34
N THR A 425 -15.85 3.09 -20.51
CA THR A 425 -14.90 4.18 -20.81
C THR A 425 -13.48 3.69 -21.00
N GLY A 426 -13.15 2.48 -20.55
CA GLY A 426 -11.78 1.99 -20.44
C GLY A 426 -11.00 2.57 -19.25
N TYR A 427 -11.58 3.50 -18.49
CA TYR A 427 -11.02 4.08 -17.27
C TYR A 427 -11.72 3.54 -16.03
N PHE A 428 -10.96 2.98 -15.08
CA PHE A 428 -11.48 2.40 -13.85
C PHE A 428 -11.73 3.53 -12.85
N GLY A 429 -12.90 4.15 -12.94
CA GLY A 429 -13.33 5.22 -12.04
C GLY A 429 -14.14 4.71 -10.84
N THR A 430 -14.61 5.64 -10.01
CA THR A 430 -15.45 5.35 -8.83
C THR A 430 -16.68 4.51 -9.16
N LYS A 431 -17.38 4.79 -10.27
CA LYS A 431 -18.53 3.99 -10.71
C LYS A 431 -18.16 2.53 -11.02
N THR A 432 -16.99 2.28 -11.59
CA THR A 432 -16.52 0.91 -11.88
C THR A 432 -16.18 0.19 -10.59
N GLU A 433 -15.52 0.88 -9.67
CA GLU A 433 -15.22 0.37 -8.34
C GLU A 433 -16.48 -0.01 -7.55
N GLU A 434 -17.48 0.88 -7.51
CA GLU A 434 -18.79 0.63 -6.88
C GLU A 434 -19.47 -0.61 -7.45
N ALA A 435 -19.46 -0.76 -8.78
CA ALA A 435 -20.03 -1.94 -9.43
C ALA A 435 -19.27 -3.24 -9.12
N VAL A 436 -17.95 -3.16 -9.01
CA VAL A 436 -17.12 -4.30 -8.58
C VAL A 436 -17.40 -4.66 -7.13
N ARG A 437 -17.49 -3.69 -6.21
CA ARG A 437 -17.84 -3.93 -4.80
C ARG A 437 -19.20 -4.60 -4.68
N ALA A 438 -20.22 -4.05 -5.34
CA ALA A 438 -21.56 -4.63 -5.35
C ALA A 438 -21.57 -6.07 -5.90
N PHE A 439 -20.83 -6.33 -6.98
CA PHE A 439 -20.67 -7.69 -7.50
C PHE A 439 -19.98 -8.61 -6.48
N GLN A 440 -18.90 -8.16 -5.86
CA GLN A 440 -18.16 -8.95 -4.88
C GLN A 440 -19.03 -9.32 -3.68
N GLU A 441 -19.75 -8.36 -3.11
CA GLU A 441 -20.71 -8.57 -2.01
C GLU A 441 -21.76 -9.62 -2.38
N LEU A 442 -22.35 -9.49 -3.57
CA LEU A 442 -23.39 -10.40 -4.05
C LEU A 442 -22.91 -11.85 -4.18
N TYR A 443 -21.64 -12.06 -4.50
CA TYR A 443 -21.03 -13.38 -4.70
C TYR A 443 -20.18 -13.85 -3.52
N GLY A 444 -20.25 -13.18 -2.37
CA GLY A 444 -19.51 -13.56 -1.16
C GLY A 444 -17.99 -13.46 -1.30
N ILE A 445 -17.51 -12.59 -2.19
CA ILE A 445 -16.10 -12.23 -2.37
C ILE A 445 -15.83 -11.00 -1.49
N PRO A 446 -14.65 -10.86 -0.85
CA PRO A 446 -14.29 -9.62 -0.17
C PRO A 446 -14.52 -8.39 -1.07
N ALA A 447 -15.33 -7.45 -0.58
CA ALA A 447 -15.83 -6.28 -1.32
C ALA A 447 -14.78 -5.17 -1.47
N THR A 448 -13.61 -5.53 -1.99
CA THR A 448 -12.42 -4.67 -2.14
C THR A 448 -12.58 -3.59 -3.22
N GLY A 449 -13.50 -3.76 -4.16
CA GLY A 449 -13.66 -2.88 -5.32
C GLY A 449 -12.60 -3.09 -6.40
N ARG A 450 -11.74 -4.10 -6.23
CA ARG A 450 -10.61 -4.40 -7.12
C ARG A 450 -10.83 -5.76 -7.77
N VAL A 451 -10.32 -5.93 -8.98
CA VAL A 451 -10.54 -7.16 -9.76
C VAL A 451 -9.23 -7.92 -9.89
N GLY A 452 -9.06 -8.91 -9.02
CA GLY A 452 -8.06 -9.98 -9.13
C GLY A 452 -8.60 -11.19 -9.92
N ALA A 453 -7.81 -12.27 -9.98
CA ALA A 453 -8.17 -13.47 -10.73
C ALA A 453 -9.53 -14.08 -10.30
N LEU A 454 -9.81 -14.14 -8.99
CA LEU A 454 -11.08 -14.66 -8.45
C LEU A 454 -12.27 -13.83 -8.95
N THR A 455 -12.22 -12.52 -8.72
CA THR A 455 -13.31 -11.61 -9.13
C THR A 455 -13.50 -11.62 -10.64
N TRP A 456 -12.41 -11.60 -11.42
CA TRP A 456 -12.49 -11.68 -12.88
C TRP A 456 -13.13 -12.99 -13.35
N ASN A 457 -12.70 -14.12 -12.78
CA ASN A 457 -13.23 -15.44 -13.13
C ASN A 457 -14.74 -15.52 -12.81
N THR A 458 -15.15 -15.05 -11.64
CA THR A 458 -16.57 -15.05 -11.25
C THR A 458 -17.39 -14.13 -12.15
N ILE A 459 -16.91 -12.92 -12.46
CA ILE A 459 -17.57 -11.99 -13.39
C ILE A 459 -17.73 -12.64 -14.76
N THR A 460 -16.66 -13.19 -15.32
CA THR A 460 -16.69 -13.78 -16.66
C THR A 460 -17.53 -15.06 -16.71
N PHE A 461 -17.55 -15.86 -15.65
CA PHE A 461 -18.43 -17.02 -15.52
C PHE A 461 -19.91 -16.59 -15.55
N VAL A 462 -20.29 -15.63 -14.71
CA VAL A 462 -21.67 -15.11 -14.64
C VAL A 462 -22.08 -14.49 -15.98
N TYR A 463 -21.22 -13.67 -16.56
CA TYR A 463 -21.41 -13.08 -17.89
C TYR A 463 -21.68 -14.14 -18.96
N ARG A 464 -20.83 -15.16 -19.07
CA ARG A 464 -20.98 -16.24 -20.07
C ARG A 464 -22.25 -17.06 -19.85
N ARG A 465 -22.59 -17.34 -18.59
CA ARG A 465 -23.84 -18.04 -18.26
C ARG A 465 -25.05 -17.26 -18.76
N LEU A 466 -25.13 -15.96 -18.43
CA LEU A 466 -26.22 -15.09 -18.87
C LEU A 466 -26.27 -14.92 -20.40
N LEU A 467 -25.13 -14.93 -21.09
CA LEU A 467 -25.09 -14.97 -22.56
C LEU A 467 -25.65 -16.27 -23.14
N SER A 468 -25.32 -17.41 -22.54
CA SER A 468 -25.77 -18.72 -23.03
C SER A 468 -27.28 -18.93 -22.83
N GLU A 469 -27.85 -18.39 -21.76
CA GLU A 469 -29.29 -18.46 -21.47
C GLU A 469 -30.11 -17.64 -22.50
N GLN A 470 -29.58 -16.52 -23.00
CA GLN A 470 -30.19 -15.71 -24.07
C GLN A 470 -30.22 -16.43 -25.44
N ASN A 471 -29.11 -17.05 -25.83
CA ASN A 471 -29.02 -17.75 -27.12
C ASN A 471 -29.99 -18.94 -27.21
N ASN A 472 -30.33 -19.57 -26.08
CA ASN A 472 -31.31 -20.66 -26.03
C ASN A 472 -32.78 -20.19 -26.01
N THR A 473 -33.05 -18.91 -25.69
CA THR A 473 -34.41 -18.32 -25.73
C THR A 473 -34.78 -17.68 -27.07
N GLY A 474 -33.84 -17.60 -28.02
CA GLY A 474 -34.07 -17.04 -29.37
C GLY A 474 -34.45 -18.05 -30.45
N GLU A 475 -34.41 -19.36 -30.16
CA GLU A 475 -34.71 -20.46 -31.10
C GLU A 475 -36.04 -21.18 -30.82
N SER A 476 -36.91 -20.64 -29.95
CA SER A 476 -38.22 -21.22 -29.62
C SER A 476 -39.39 -20.56 -30.33
#